data_AF-A0A1I7H4V9-F1
#
_entry.id   AF-A0A1I7H4V9-F1
#
_cell.length_a   1.000
_cell.length_b   1.000
_cell.length_c   1.000
_cell.angle_alpha   90.00
_cell.angle_beta   90.00
_cell.angle_gamma   90.00
#
_symmetry.space_group_name_H-M   'P 1'
#
loop_
_entity.id
_entity.type
_entity.pdbx_description
1 polymer ?
#
loop_
_entity_poly.entity_id
_entity_poly.type
_entity_poly.pdbx_seq_one_letter_code
_entity_poly.pdbx_strand_id
1 'polypeptide(L)'
;MAVNDQLLVEYIEPAQPYRTPENRSQILSKGTISIQGTEGVIEIRSVEMTPLKVEKALISNQLAEAIDESTDGIIRLHQANFPVLDYHVHLKEDLTLELAKSQSRRYGINYALAPNCGIGFPIQNDAEVVEYFERMKGEPFIQAMQGEGREWPTTFSPEVRNLFNYVFTDAMTFTDRKGNRTRLWIPEEVFIDNEQEYMDLIVENIVKVMDEPMDVYVNPTFLPDVMNDRYEEFWTDERQERVIEAMVRTNKVLEINHRYKIPNKSFIQKAKAAGLKFTFGTNNSNSDFGKLEYCIEMMKECGITAQEMYKPNL
;
A
#
# COMPACT_ATOMS: atom_id res chain seq x y z
N MET A 1 6.69 -20.22 -8.97
CA MET A 1 6.53 -21.08 -7.78
C MET A 1 5.06 -21.15 -7.44
N ALA A 2 4.54 -22.36 -7.23
CA ALA A 2 3.18 -22.57 -6.76
C ALA A 2 3.18 -23.41 -5.47
N VAL A 3 2.21 -23.17 -4.59
CA VAL A 3 1.98 -23.95 -3.37
C VAL A 3 0.51 -24.32 -3.34
N ASN A 4 0.18 -25.59 -3.13
CA ASN A 4 -1.20 -26.11 -3.17
C ASN A 4 -1.97 -25.65 -4.42
N ASP A 5 -1.34 -25.82 -5.60
CA ASP A 5 -1.84 -25.40 -6.91
C ASP A 5 -2.10 -23.89 -7.09
N GLN A 6 -1.73 -23.06 -6.12
CA GLN A 6 -1.80 -21.60 -6.23
C GLN A 6 -0.47 -21.03 -6.69
N LEU A 7 -0.46 -20.37 -7.84
CA LEU A 7 0.72 -19.67 -8.35
C LEU A 7 1.00 -18.43 -7.49
N LEU A 8 2.11 -18.45 -6.75
CA LEU A 8 2.49 -17.39 -5.81
C LEU A 8 3.58 -16.46 -6.37
N VAL A 9 4.50 -16.98 -7.18
CA VAL A 9 5.61 -16.20 -7.75
C VAL A 9 5.77 -16.54 -9.22
N GLU A 10 5.85 -15.51 -10.05
CA GLU A 10 6.01 -15.61 -11.51
C GLU A 10 7.19 -14.73 -11.94
N TYR A 11 8.38 -15.24 -11.69
CA TYR A 11 9.64 -14.54 -11.95
C TYR A 11 10.33 -15.11 -13.19
N ILE A 12 10.77 -14.23 -14.08
CA ILE A 12 11.64 -14.55 -15.21
C ILE A 12 12.98 -13.85 -14.94
N GLU A 13 14.02 -14.64 -14.71
CA GLU A 13 15.38 -14.09 -14.54
C GLU A 13 15.88 -13.55 -15.89
N PRO A 14 16.22 -12.25 -15.99
CA PRO A 14 16.76 -11.69 -17.23
C PRO A 14 18.18 -12.20 -17.47
N ALA A 15 18.69 -12.03 -18.69
CA ALA A 15 20.05 -12.48 -19.05
C ALA A 15 21.17 -11.80 -18.22
N GLN A 16 20.88 -10.62 -17.65
CA GLN A 16 21.77 -9.88 -16.78
C GLN A 16 21.01 -9.49 -15.50
N PRO A 17 20.82 -10.42 -14.54
CA PRO A 17 20.07 -10.13 -13.33
C PRO A 17 20.81 -9.15 -12.43
N TYR A 18 20.07 -8.24 -11.79
CA TYR A 18 20.60 -7.35 -10.77
C TYR A 18 20.73 -8.10 -9.45
N ARG A 19 21.96 -8.24 -8.96
CA ARG A 19 22.25 -8.78 -7.62
C ARG A 19 23.21 -7.87 -6.88
N THR A 20 23.01 -7.71 -5.59
CA THR A 20 24.02 -7.07 -4.73
C THR A 20 25.25 -8.00 -4.61
N PRO A 21 26.43 -7.49 -4.21
CA PRO A 21 27.61 -8.32 -3.99
C PRO A 21 27.34 -9.51 -3.05
N GLU A 22 26.54 -9.29 -2.01
CA GLU A 22 26.16 -10.29 -1.00
C GLU A 22 25.27 -11.40 -1.59
N ASN A 23 24.42 -11.05 -2.56
CA ASN A 23 23.42 -11.94 -3.15
C ASN A 23 23.82 -12.45 -4.54
N ARG A 24 25.07 -12.28 -4.96
CA ARG A 24 25.58 -12.65 -6.30
C ARG A 24 25.29 -14.10 -6.73
N SER A 25 25.06 -15.00 -5.78
CA SER A 25 24.75 -16.42 -6.04
C SER A 25 23.25 -16.73 -6.10
N GLN A 26 22.37 -15.76 -5.83
CA GLN A 26 20.91 -15.93 -5.88
C GLN A 26 20.41 -15.87 -7.34
N ILE A 27 20.91 -16.75 -8.19
CA ILE A 27 20.51 -16.85 -9.60
C ILE A 27 19.82 -18.19 -9.88
N LEU A 28 18.92 -18.20 -10.85
CA LEU A 28 18.29 -19.43 -11.32
C LEU A 28 19.35 -20.34 -11.95
N SER A 29 19.54 -21.50 -11.35
CA SER A 29 20.55 -22.46 -11.76
C SER A 29 20.09 -23.90 -11.49
N LYS A 30 20.94 -24.86 -11.80
CA LYS A 30 20.71 -26.29 -11.52
C LYS A 30 21.52 -26.70 -10.31
N GLY A 31 20.95 -27.54 -9.45
CA GLY A 31 21.61 -28.00 -8.24
C GLY A 31 20.91 -29.18 -7.58
N THR A 32 21.43 -29.54 -6.41
CA THR A 32 20.86 -30.58 -5.55
C THR A 32 19.89 -29.92 -4.57
N ILE A 33 18.73 -30.52 -4.38
CA ILE A 33 17.79 -30.12 -3.32
C ILE A 33 18.06 -31.00 -2.09
N SER A 34 18.14 -30.39 -0.92
CA SER A 34 18.22 -31.09 0.36
C SER A 34 17.13 -30.61 1.30
N ILE A 35 16.49 -31.54 2.00
CA ILE A 35 15.58 -31.21 3.11
C ILE A 35 16.39 -31.29 4.40
N GLN A 36 16.46 -30.19 5.14
CA GLN A 36 17.21 -30.10 6.39
C GLN A 36 16.25 -29.69 7.52
N GLY A 37 16.22 -30.48 8.60
CA GLY A 37 15.57 -30.09 9.84
C GLY A 37 16.54 -29.36 10.76
N THR A 38 16.17 -28.18 11.23
CA THR A 38 16.96 -27.41 12.20
C THR A 38 16.59 -27.77 13.64
N GLU A 39 15.33 -28.15 13.89
CA GLU A 39 14.79 -28.57 15.18
C GLU A 39 13.72 -29.66 14.99
N GLY A 40 13.57 -30.56 15.98
CA GLY A 40 12.55 -31.62 15.97
C GLY A 40 12.87 -32.81 15.05
N VAL A 41 11.83 -33.60 14.74
CA VAL A 41 11.90 -34.76 13.83
C VAL A 41 11.02 -34.46 12.61
N ILE A 42 11.59 -34.58 11.41
CA ILE A 42 10.83 -34.49 10.16
C ILE A 42 10.56 -35.92 9.67
N GLU A 43 9.29 -36.31 9.64
CA GLU A 43 8.84 -37.55 9.03
C GLU A 43 8.38 -37.29 7.61
N ILE A 44 9.06 -37.88 6.63
CA ILE A 44 8.77 -37.71 5.20
C ILE A 44 8.21 -39.02 4.66
N ARG A 45 6.93 -39.03 4.32
CA ARG A 45 6.27 -40.22 3.77
C ARG A 45 6.67 -40.50 2.32
N SER A 46 6.78 -39.46 1.50
CA SER A 46 7.15 -39.56 0.08
C SER A 46 7.71 -38.23 -0.42
N VAL A 47 8.71 -38.30 -1.29
CA VAL A 47 9.21 -37.16 -2.07
C VAL A 47 9.20 -37.57 -3.53
N GLU A 48 8.47 -36.84 -4.35
CA GLU A 48 8.49 -37.00 -5.80
C GLU A 48 9.09 -35.76 -6.42
N MET A 49 10.09 -35.96 -7.29
CA MET A 49 10.76 -34.89 -8.02
C MET A 49 10.70 -35.18 -9.49
N THR A 50 10.05 -34.29 -10.24
CA THR A 50 9.97 -34.37 -11.69
C THR A 50 10.88 -33.31 -12.30
N PRO A 51 11.98 -33.69 -12.99
CA PRO A 51 12.78 -32.74 -13.72
C PRO A 51 11.94 -32.04 -14.78
N LEU A 52 11.96 -30.71 -14.77
CA LEU A 52 11.28 -29.92 -15.80
C LEU A 52 12.00 -30.11 -17.15
N LYS A 53 11.31 -30.67 -18.14
CA LYS A 53 11.78 -30.67 -19.53
C LYS A 53 11.45 -29.32 -20.13
N VAL A 54 12.42 -28.41 -20.14
CA VAL A 54 12.24 -27.06 -20.69
C VAL A 54 12.89 -27.01 -22.08
N GLU A 55 12.08 -26.70 -23.09
CA GLU A 55 12.59 -26.50 -24.45
C GLU A 55 13.38 -25.20 -24.56
N LYS A 56 14.46 -25.19 -25.34
CA LYS A 56 15.30 -23.99 -25.53
C LYS A 56 14.50 -22.80 -26.09
N ALA A 57 13.56 -23.07 -27.00
CA ALA A 57 12.69 -22.04 -27.58
C ALA A 57 11.81 -21.37 -26.50
N LEU A 58 11.32 -22.13 -25.52
CA LEU A 58 10.55 -21.60 -24.41
C LEU A 58 11.39 -20.64 -23.54
N ILE A 59 12.65 -21.00 -23.25
CA ILE A 59 13.59 -20.13 -22.51
C ILE A 59 13.83 -18.83 -23.27
N SER A 60 14.07 -18.90 -24.58
CA SER A 60 14.30 -17.70 -25.40
C SER A 60 13.08 -16.77 -25.42
N ASN A 61 11.86 -17.32 -25.48
CA ASN A 61 10.64 -16.53 -25.42
C ASN A 61 10.45 -15.87 -24.05
N GLN A 62 10.68 -16.62 -22.96
CA GLN A 62 10.61 -16.07 -21.60
C GLN A 62 11.61 -14.92 -21.41
N LEU A 63 12.86 -15.09 -21.85
CA LEU A 63 13.88 -14.04 -21.75
C LEU A 63 13.50 -12.76 -22.51
N ALA A 64 12.71 -12.86 -23.59
CA ALA A 64 12.22 -11.69 -24.32
C ALA A 64 11.14 -10.90 -23.54
N GLU A 65 10.48 -11.54 -22.58
CA GLU A 65 9.45 -10.94 -21.72
C GLU A 65 10.00 -10.53 -20.34
N ALA A 66 11.26 -10.84 -20.06
CA ALA A 66 11.91 -10.52 -18.79
C ALA A 66 11.97 -9.01 -18.56
N ILE A 67 11.71 -8.60 -17.33
CA ILE A 67 11.85 -7.20 -16.93
C ILE A 67 13.33 -6.85 -16.85
N ASP A 68 13.71 -5.69 -17.39
CA ASP A 68 15.05 -5.15 -17.22
C ASP A 68 15.27 -4.68 -15.78
N GLU A 69 15.88 -5.56 -14.98
CA GLU A 69 16.21 -5.32 -13.58
C GLU A 69 17.20 -4.16 -13.36
N SER A 70 17.90 -3.69 -14.41
CA SER A 70 18.80 -2.54 -14.27
C SER A 70 18.04 -1.23 -14.01
N THR A 71 16.80 -1.14 -14.52
CA THR A 71 15.92 0.02 -14.40
C THR A 71 14.76 -0.19 -13.42
N ASP A 72 14.47 -1.43 -13.03
CA ASP A 72 13.42 -1.73 -12.05
C ASP A 72 13.85 -1.37 -10.61
N GLY A 73 13.09 -0.49 -9.96
CA GLY A 73 13.28 -0.14 -8.55
C GLY A 73 12.94 -1.29 -7.59
N ILE A 74 12.01 -2.17 -7.96
CA ILE A 74 11.44 -3.19 -7.07
C ILE A 74 12.46 -4.29 -6.74
N ILE A 75 13.20 -4.80 -7.72
CA ILE A 75 14.21 -5.83 -7.48
C ILE A 75 15.28 -5.35 -6.49
N ARG A 76 15.61 -4.04 -6.51
CA ARG A 76 16.59 -3.45 -5.59
C ARG A 76 16.08 -3.45 -4.16
N LEU A 77 14.78 -3.26 -3.95
CA LEU A 77 14.16 -3.37 -2.63
C LEU A 77 14.23 -4.80 -2.10
N HIS A 78 13.90 -5.78 -2.94
CA HIS A 78 14.02 -7.20 -2.58
C HIS A 78 15.46 -7.58 -2.21
N GLN A 79 16.45 -7.14 -2.99
CA GLN A 79 17.87 -7.37 -2.70
C GLN A 79 18.35 -6.70 -1.41
N ALA A 80 17.68 -5.63 -0.97
CA ALA A 80 17.96 -4.92 0.29
C ALA A 80 17.14 -5.45 1.49
N ASN A 81 16.35 -6.53 1.32
CA ASN A 81 15.38 -7.01 2.31
C ASN A 81 14.39 -5.92 2.78
N PHE A 82 14.04 -4.99 1.89
CA PHE A 82 13.02 -3.98 2.14
C PHE A 82 11.64 -4.57 1.82
N PRO A 83 10.61 -4.39 2.66
CA PRO A 83 9.28 -4.95 2.40
C PRO A 83 8.63 -4.28 1.18
N VAL A 84 8.33 -5.07 0.15
CA VAL A 84 7.65 -4.59 -1.05
C VAL A 84 6.17 -4.94 -0.98
N LEU A 85 5.37 -3.97 -0.54
CA LEU A 85 3.93 -4.05 -0.36
C LEU A 85 3.31 -2.70 -0.74
N ASP A 86 2.30 -2.74 -1.61
CA ASP A 86 1.35 -1.65 -1.82
C ASP A 86 0.19 -1.81 -0.82
N TYR A 87 0.10 -0.86 0.10
CA TYR A 87 -0.84 -0.86 1.22
C TYR A 87 -2.20 -0.24 0.85
N HIS A 88 -2.41 0.17 -0.41
CA HIS A 88 -3.61 0.89 -0.79
C HIS A 88 -4.04 0.54 -2.21
N VAL A 89 -4.60 -0.67 -2.37
CA VAL A 89 -5.10 -1.17 -3.66
C VAL A 89 -6.61 -1.43 -3.61
N HIS A 90 -7.30 -0.94 -4.61
CA HIS A 90 -8.74 -1.08 -4.85
C HIS A 90 -9.01 -1.97 -6.04
N LEU A 91 -9.85 -2.99 -5.88
CA LEU A 91 -10.40 -3.76 -7.01
C LEU A 91 -11.55 -2.97 -7.66
N LYS A 92 -11.21 -2.03 -8.55
CA LYS A 92 -12.18 -1.17 -9.25
C LYS A 92 -11.80 -0.95 -10.70
N GLU A 93 -12.77 -0.46 -11.48
CA GLU A 93 -12.68 -0.31 -12.93
C GLU A 93 -12.28 -1.64 -13.61
N ASP A 94 -11.10 -1.68 -14.24
CA ASP A 94 -10.57 -2.83 -14.96
C ASP A 94 -9.65 -3.73 -14.10
N LEU A 95 -9.32 -3.33 -12.87
CA LEU A 95 -8.50 -4.15 -11.97
C LEU A 95 -9.33 -5.25 -11.29
N THR A 96 -9.45 -6.39 -11.97
CA THR A 96 -10.05 -7.61 -11.41
C THR A 96 -9.12 -8.32 -10.43
N LEU A 97 -9.65 -9.23 -9.61
CA LEU A 97 -8.86 -10.07 -8.70
C LEU A 97 -7.77 -10.88 -9.43
N GLU A 98 -8.10 -11.45 -10.59
CA GLU A 98 -7.14 -12.20 -11.41
C GLU A 98 -6.03 -11.30 -11.99
N LEU A 99 -6.40 -10.08 -12.40
CA LEU A 99 -5.43 -9.11 -12.89
C LEU A 99 -4.53 -8.61 -11.75
N ALA A 100 -5.08 -8.34 -10.56
CA ALA A 100 -4.29 -7.99 -9.39
C ALA A 100 -3.29 -9.10 -9.03
N LYS A 101 -3.71 -10.37 -9.09
CA LYS A 101 -2.83 -11.53 -8.86
C LYS A 101 -1.69 -11.59 -9.87
N SER A 102 -1.99 -11.44 -11.16
CA SER A 102 -0.97 -11.50 -12.20
C SER A 102 -0.01 -10.31 -12.14
N GLN A 103 -0.52 -9.10 -11.95
CA GLN A 103 0.29 -7.88 -11.81
C GLN A 103 1.21 -7.95 -10.58
N SER A 104 0.67 -8.33 -9.43
CA SER A 104 1.43 -8.47 -8.17
C SER A 104 2.65 -9.38 -8.36
N ARG A 105 2.44 -10.56 -8.97
CA ARG A 105 3.53 -11.50 -9.26
C ARG A 105 4.51 -10.96 -10.30
N ARG A 106 4.00 -10.36 -11.37
CA ARG A 106 4.82 -9.84 -12.47
C ARG A 106 5.75 -8.72 -11.99
N TYR A 107 5.25 -7.82 -11.15
CA TYR A 107 6.02 -6.70 -10.63
C TYR A 107 6.81 -7.04 -9.37
N GLY A 108 6.50 -8.15 -8.71
CA GLY A 108 7.10 -8.50 -7.42
C GLY A 108 6.64 -7.56 -6.30
N ILE A 109 5.41 -7.05 -6.37
CA ILE A 109 4.82 -6.16 -5.37
C ILE A 109 3.64 -6.89 -4.74
N ASN A 110 3.67 -7.13 -3.43
CA ASN A 110 2.49 -7.65 -2.73
C ASN A 110 1.43 -6.57 -2.64
N TYR A 111 0.15 -6.93 -2.64
CA TYR A 111 -0.96 -5.97 -2.52
C TYR A 111 -1.75 -6.21 -1.24
N ALA A 112 -2.13 -5.12 -0.58
CA ALA A 112 -3.21 -5.09 0.38
C ALA A 112 -4.47 -4.56 -0.30
N LEU A 113 -5.50 -5.40 -0.38
CA LEU A 113 -6.76 -5.05 -1.00
C LEU A 113 -7.66 -4.40 0.02
N ALA A 114 -8.21 -3.23 -0.33
CA ALA A 114 -8.98 -2.40 0.56
C ALA A 114 -10.32 -2.01 -0.08
N PRO A 115 -11.43 -2.72 0.17
CA PRO A 115 -12.73 -2.23 -0.24
C PRO A 115 -13.04 -0.88 0.43
N ASN A 116 -13.71 -0.01 -0.31
CA ASN A 116 -14.29 1.21 0.23
C ASN A 116 -15.52 0.86 1.10
N CYS A 117 -15.42 1.14 2.40
CA CYS A 117 -16.41 0.79 3.41
C CYS A 117 -17.03 2.05 4.03
N GLY A 118 -18.28 2.34 3.68
CA GLY A 118 -19.02 3.52 4.18
C GLY A 118 -20.39 3.67 3.50
N ILE A 119 -21.19 4.63 3.98
CA ILE A 119 -22.53 4.87 3.42
C ILE A 119 -22.41 5.35 1.97
N GLY A 120 -23.07 4.67 1.04
CA GLY A 120 -23.01 4.96 -0.40
C GLY A 120 -21.78 4.39 -1.12
N PHE A 121 -20.99 3.56 -0.46
CA PHE A 121 -19.84 2.85 -1.03
C PHE A 121 -20.15 1.36 -1.29
N PRO A 122 -19.27 0.59 -1.96
CA PRO A 122 -19.51 -0.82 -2.27
C PRO A 122 -19.81 -1.71 -1.06
N ILE A 123 -19.27 -1.40 0.12
CA ILE A 123 -19.59 -2.07 1.38
C ILE A 123 -20.14 -1.02 2.34
N GLN A 124 -21.34 -1.23 2.88
CA GLN A 124 -22.09 -0.24 3.66
C GLN A 124 -22.45 -0.70 5.07
N ASN A 125 -22.26 -1.98 5.39
CA ASN A 125 -22.61 -2.54 6.70
C ASN A 125 -21.80 -3.80 7.03
N ASP A 126 -21.89 -4.25 8.28
CA ASP A 126 -21.20 -5.43 8.81
C ASP A 126 -21.46 -6.72 8.02
N ALA A 127 -22.69 -6.95 7.54
CA ALA A 127 -23.02 -8.18 6.82
C ALA A 127 -22.28 -8.27 5.48
N GLU A 128 -22.17 -7.15 4.77
CA GLU A 128 -21.44 -7.05 3.51
C GLU A 128 -19.92 -7.22 3.69
N VAL A 129 -19.37 -6.85 4.86
CA VAL A 129 -17.98 -7.18 5.22
C VAL A 129 -17.79 -8.69 5.29
N VAL A 130 -18.71 -9.41 5.93
CA VAL A 130 -18.64 -10.88 6.02
C VAL A 130 -18.72 -11.53 4.64
N GLU A 131 -19.61 -11.04 3.76
CA GLU A 131 -19.71 -11.51 2.37
C GLU A 131 -18.43 -11.23 1.56
N TYR A 132 -17.76 -10.09 1.81
CA TYR A 132 -16.47 -9.80 1.22
C TYR A 132 -15.41 -10.83 1.65
N PHE A 133 -15.32 -11.17 2.93
CA PHE A 133 -14.35 -12.17 3.41
C PHE A 133 -14.62 -13.57 2.85
N GLU A 134 -15.88 -13.98 2.68
CA GLU A 134 -16.20 -15.26 2.04
C GLU A 134 -15.72 -15.31 0.58
N ARG A 135 -15.81 -14.19 -0.16
CA ARG A 135 -15.28 -14.08 -1.52
C ARG A 135 -13.75 -14.07 -1.59
N MET A 136 -13.10 -13.50 -0.58
CA MET A 136 -11.64 -13.38 -0.52
C MET A 136 -10.96 -14.61 0.09
N LYS A 137 -11.73 -15.60 0.52
CA LYS A 137 -11.24 -16.81 1.17
C LYS A 137 -10.25 -17.57 0.28
N GLY A 138 -9.03 -17.73 0.78
CA GLY A 138 -7.96 -18.45 0.08
C GLY A 138 -7.20 -17.62 -0.94
N GLU A 139 -7.53 -16.33 -1.10
CA GLU A 139 -6.76 -15.41 -1.94
C GLU A 139 -5.51 -14.92 -1.19
N PRO A 140 -4.37 -14.73 -1.88
CA PRO A 140 -3.07 -14.49 -1.26
C PRO A 140 -2.82 -13.01 -0.92
N PHE A 141 -3.86 -12.26 -0.56
CA PHE A 141 -3.77 -10.82 -0.31
C PHE A 141 -3.95 -10.47 1.16
N ILE A 142 -3.26 -9.42 1.58
CA ILE A 142 -3.54 -8.75 2.85
C ILE A 142 -4.90 -8.05 2.69
N GLN A 143 -5.77 -8.21 3.67
CA GLN A 143 -7.11 -7.63 3.70
C GLN A 143 -7.05 -6.35 4.53
N ALA A 144 -7.25 -5.20 3.89
CA ALA A 144 -7.34 -3.91 4.54
C ALA A 144 -8.76 -3.36 4.43
N MET A 145 -9.11 -2.35 5.21
CA MET A 145 -10.38 -1.62 5.08
C MET A 145 -10.10 -0.15 4.86
N GLN A 146 -10.73 0.45 3.84
CA GLN A 146 -10.84 1.91 3.77
C GLN A 146 -12.14 2.35 4.43
N GLY A 147 -12.05 3.03 5.56
CA GLY A 147 -13.18 3.74 6.17
C GLY A 147 -13.53 4.98 5.35
N GLU A 148 -14.79 5.09 4.94
CA GLU A 148 -15.27 6.14 4.03
C GLU A 148 -16.37 7.01 4.64
N GLY A 149 -16.35 8.31 4.29
CA GLY A 149 -17.21 9.30 4.96
C GLY A 149 -16.79 9.52 6.41
N ARG A 150 -17.60 10.22 7.21
CA ARG A 150 -17.29 10.46 8.65
C ARG A 150 -18.12 9.58 9.59
N GLU A 151 -19.01 8.79 9.02
CA GLU A 151 -19.94 7.90 9.72
C GLU A 151 -19.35 6.50 9.93
N TRP A 152 -18.35 6.11 9.13
CA TRP A 152 -17.73 4.78 9.13
C TRP A 152 -17.36 4.23 10.53
N PRO A 153 -16.86 5.03 11.51
CA PRO A 153 -16.48 4.48 12.81
C PRO A 153 -17.66 3.88 13.58
N THR A 154 -18.87 4.37 13.29
CA THR A 154 -20.13 3.91 13.89
C THR A 154 -20.93 2.98 12.99
N THR A 155 -20.71 3.03 11.68
CA THR A 155 -21.32 2.11 10.71
C THR A 155 -20.82 0.69 10.89
N PHE A 156 -19.53 0.51 11.17
CA PHE A 156 -18.89 -0.79 11.26
C PHE A 156 -18.49 -1.13 12.69
N SER A 157 -18.95 -2.28 13.18
CA SER A 157 -18.63 -2.74 14.53
C SER A 157 -17.11 -2.97 14.71
N PRO A 158 -16.58 -2.82 15.94
CA PRO A 158 -15.20 -3.20 16.24
C PRO A 158 -14.88 -4.64 15.80
N GLU A 159 -15.82 -5.56 15.96
CA GLU A 159 -15.67 -6.97 15.60
C GLU A 159 -15.37 -7.16 14.12
N VAL A 160 -16.14 -6.52 13.21
CA VAL A 160 -15.86 -6.65 11.77
C VAL A 160 -14.61 -5.89 11.34
N ARG A 161 -14.31 -4.75 11.98
CA ARG A 161 -13.08 -4.00 11.70
C ARG A 161 -11.84 -4.81 12.04
N ASN A 162 -11.90 -5.58 13.12
CA ASN A 162 -10.82 -6.47 13.55
C ASN A 162 -10.64 -7.74 12.69
N LEU A 163 -11.51 -7.99 11.70
CA LEU A 163 -11.28 -9.05 10.70
C LEU A 163 -10.21 -8.66 9.68
N PHE A 164 -10.05 -7.35 9.43
CA PHE A 164 -9.03 -6.83 8.53
C PHE A 164 -7.66 -6.84 9.21
N ASN A 165 -6.60 -7.04 8.42
CA ASN A 165 -5.22 -6.98 8.90
C ASN A 165 -4.84 -5.56 9.37
N TYR A 166 -5.49 -4.53 8.81
CA TYR A 166 -5.46 -3.14 9.28
C TYR A 166 -6.60 -2.32 8.64
N VAL A 167 -6.90 -1.17 9.23
CA VAL A 167 -7.90 -0.20 8.78
C VAL A 167 -7.23 1.13 8.47
N PHE A 168 -7.69 1.83 7.43
CA PHE A 168 -7.21 3.15 7.09
C PHE A 168 -8.33 4.11 6.70
N THR A 169 -8.09 5.41 6.85
CA THR A 169 -8.99 6.48 6.36
C THR A 169 -8.16 7.71 5.99
N ASP A 170 -8.72 8.56 5.14
CA ASP A 170 -8.26 9.92 4.95
C ASP A 170 -9.14 10.93 5.73
N ALA A 171 -8.82 12.21 5.58
CA ALA A 171 -9.60 13.33 6.11
C ALA A 171 -10.11 14.25 4.97
N MET A 172 -10.33 13.69 3.79
CA MET A 172 -10.73 14.44 2.59
C MET A 172 -12.25 14.68 2.54
N THR A 173 -13.03 14.05 3.42
CA THR A 173 -14.47 14.28 3.58
C THR A 173 -14.77 14.86 4.95
N PHE A 174 -15.43 16.02 5.01
CA PHE A 174 -15.86 16.66 6.26
C PHE A 174 -17.07 17.58 6.03
N THR A 175 -17.62 18.12 7.12
CA THR A 175 -18.62 19.20 7.07
C THR A 175 -17.92 20.54 7.31
N ASP A 176 -18.07 21.48 6.39
CA ASP A 176 -17.45 22.80 6.50
C ASP A 176 -18.10 23.67 7.60
N ARG A 177 -17.53 24.86 7.85
CA ARG A 177 -18.03 25.79 8.89
C ARG A 177 -19.43 26.35 8.59
N LYS A 178 -19.94 26.20 7.37
CA LYS A 178 -21.27 26.64 6.93
C LYS A 178 -22.28 25.47 6.90
N GLY A 179 -21.86 24.26 7.26
CA GLY A 179 -22.70 23.07 7.30
C GLY A 179 -22.78 22.30 5.97
N ASN A 180 -21.97 22.65 4.98
CA ASN A 180 -21.93 21.92 3.71
C ASN A 180 -21.09 20.66 3.86
N ARG A 181 -21.52 19.56 3.23
CA ARG A 181 -20.65 18.40 3.05
C ARG A 181 -19.59 18.76 1.99
N THR A 182 -18.34 18.51 2.31
CA THR A 182 -17.19 18.75 1.46
C THR A 182 -16.45 17.45 1.20
N ARG A 183 -16.16 17.19 -0.07
CA ARG A 183 -15.17 16.21 -0.53
C ARG A 183 -14.10 16.97 -1.29
N LEU A 184 -12.87 17.00 -0.77
CA LEU A 184 -11.80 17.86 -1.31
C LEU A 184 -11.47 17.62 -2.78
N TRP A 185 -11.80 16.44 -3.32
CA TRP A 185 -11.56 16.07 -4.71
C TRP A 185 -12.73 16.38 -5.66
N ILE A 186 -13.83 16.95 -5.16
CA ILE A 186 -14.98 17.37 -5.97
C ILE A 186 -15.02 18.91 -5.96
N PRO A 187 -14.59 19.57 -7.06
CA PRO A 187 -14.51 21.02 -7.11
C PRO A 187 -15.81 21.74 -6.73
N GLU A 188 -16.96 21.16 -7.08
CA GLU A 188 -18.29 21.72 -6.79
C GLU A 188 -18.67 21.70 -5.29
N GLU A 189 -17.93 20.97 -4.45
CA GLU A 189 -18.15 20.87 -3.00
C GLU A 189 -17.10 21.64 -2.18
N VAL A 190 -16.19 22.34 -2.85
CA VAL A 190 -15.09 23.09 -2.25
C VAL A 190 -15.39 24.59 -2.30
N PHE A 191 -15.84 25.13 -1.17
CA PHE A 191 -16.21 26.54 -1.02
C PHE A 191 -15.15 27.27 -0.21
N ILE A 192 -14.32 28.07 -0.88
CA ILE A 192 -13.20 28.78 -0.26
C ILE A 192 -13.43 30.28 -0.33
N ASP A 193 -13.72 30.90 0.82
CA ASP A 193 -13.78 32.37 0.95
C ASP A 193 -12.39 32.95 1.28
N ASN A 194 -11.64 32.27 2.14
CA ASN A 194 -10.28 32.62 2.55
C ASN A 194 -9.42 31.34 2.59
N GLU A 195 -8.38 31.29 1.76
CA GLU A 195 -7.56 30.08 1.59
C GLU A 195 -6.79 29.70 2.86
N GLN A 196 -6.36 30.67 3.67
CA GLN A 196 -5.63 30.37 4.92
C GLN A 196 -6.57 29.83 6.00
N GLU A 197 -7.76 30.41 6.14
CA GLU A 197 -8.79 29.87 7.05
C GLU A 197 -9.28 28.48 6.59
N TYR A 198 -9.36 28.25 5.28
CA TYR A 198 -9.71 26.96 4.72
C TYR A 198 -8.62 25.92 4.98
N MET A 199 -7.36 26.32 4.86
CA MET A 199 -6.23 25.46 5.21
C MET A 199 -6.22 25.10 6.71
N ASP A 200 -6.56 26.05 7.59
CA ASP A 200 -6.70 25.76 9.02
C ASP A 200 -7.85 24.79 9.29
N LEU A 201 -8.97 24.90 8.55
CA LEU A 201 -10.08 23.94 8.60
C LEU A 201 -9.65 22.53 8.15
N ILE A 202 -8.84 22.42 7.10
CA ILE A 202 -8.29 21.12 6.66
C ILE A 202 -7.45 20.50 7.80
N VAL A 203 -6.52 21.26 8.38
CA VAL A 203 -5.67 20.77 9.48
C VAL A 203 -6.50 20.38 10.70
N GLU A 204 -7.51 21.18 11.07
CA GLU A 204 -8.43 20.85 12.15
C GLU A 204 -9.16 19.52 11.92
N ASN A 205 -9.62 19.25 10.70
CA ASN A 205 -10.29 17.99 10.38
C ASN A 205 -9.32 16.81 10.38
N ILE A 206 -8.11 16.98 9.84
CA ILE A 206 -7.07 15.95 9.91
C ILE A 206 -6.80 15.57 11.36
N VAL A 207 -6.57 16.55 12.25
CA VAL A 207 -6.30 16.31 13.66
C VAL A 207 -7.46 15.59 14.36
N LYS A 208 -8.72 15.91 14.01
CA LYS A 208 -9.90 15.22 14.55
C LYS A 208 -9.98 13.76 14.10
N VAL A 209 -9.72 13.49 12.82
CA VAL A 209 -9.75 12.13 12.26
C VAL A 209 -8.69 11.25 12.91
N MET A 210 -7.58 11.80 13.44
CA MET A 210 -6.57 11.03 14.17
C MET A 210 -7.11 10.28 15.40
N ASP A 211 -8.25 10.67 15.96
CA ASP A 211 -8.88 9.98 17.09
C ASP A 211 -9.83 8.85 16.64
N GLU A 212 -10.06 8.67 15.34
CA GLU A 212 -10.87 7.59 14.78
C GLU A 212 -10.15 6.23 14.88
N PRO A 213 -10.89 5.11 14.81
CA PRO A 213 -10.31 3.81 15.09
C PRO A 213 -9.70 3.16 13.85
N MET A 214 -8.79 3.88 13.18
CA MET A 214 -7.94 3.40 12.08
C MET A 214 -6.49 3.18 12.52
N ASP A 215 -5.73 2.44 11.72
CA ASP A 215 -4.28 2.24 11.90
C ASP A 215 -3.47 3.23 11.07
N VAL A 216 -3.87 3.43 9.80
CA VAL A 216 -3.11 4.21 8.81
C VAL A 216 -3.89 5.45 8.38
N TYR A 217 -3.21 6.59 8.33
CA TYR A 217 -3.70 7.81 7.70
C TYR A 217 -3.22 7.87 6.25
N VAL A 218 -4.17 7.86 5.32
CA VAL A 218 -3.92 7.83 3.86
C VAL A 218 -4.29 9.15 3.20
N ASN A 219 -3.82 9.33 1.96
CA ASN A 219 -3.92 10.60 1.21
C ASN A 219 -3.47 11.81 2.05
N PRO A 220 -2.35 11.71 2.80
CA PRO A 220 -1.98 12.75 3.74
C PRO A 220 -1.71 14.03 2.99
N THR A 221 -2.04 15.15 3.64
CA THR A 221 -1.76 16.49 3.12
C THR A 221 -2.40 16.83 1.77
N PHE A 222 -3.43 16.10 1.34
CA PHE A 222 -4.18 16.39 0.13
C PHE A 222 -4.76 17.82 0.16
N LEU A 223 -4.68 18.51 -0.97
CA LEU A 223 -5.30 19.82 -1.20
C LEU A 223 -6.23 19.74 -2.42
N PRO A 224 -7.35 20.50 -2.41
CA PRO A 224 -8.19 20.62 -3.60
C PRO A 224 -7.41 21.28 -4.75
N ASP A 225 -7.78 20.95 -6.00
CA ASP A 225 -7.06 21.38 -7.21
C ASP A 225 -6.78 22.89 -7.25
N VAL A 226 -7.74 23.70 -6.79
CA VAL A 226 -7.65 25.18 -6.76
C VAL A 226 -6.53 25.72 -5.87
N MET A 227 -6.00 24.93 -4.93
CA MET A 227 -4.91 25.29 -4.01
C MET A 227 -3.62 24.53 -4.29
N ASN A 228 -3.69 23.42 -5.04
CA ASN A 228 -2.62 22.43 -5.10
C ASN A 228 -1.36 22.91 -5.86
N ASP A 229 -1.50 23.92 -6.74
CA ASP A 229 -0.38 24.55 -7.44
C ASP A 229 0.56 25.35 -6.50
N ARG A 230 0.04 25.73 -5.32
CA ARG A 230 0.73 26.49 -4.27
C ARG A 230 0.90 25.65 -3.00
N TYR A 231 1.03 24.33 -3.16
CA TYR A 231 1.07 23.35 -2.08
C TYR A 231 1.99 23.75 -0.90
N GLU A 232 3.22 24.17 -1.20
CA GLU A 232 4.22 24.56 -0.19
C GLU A 232 3.86 25.84 0.58
N GLU A 233 3.05 26.73 0.00
CA GLU A 233 2.57 27.95 0.68
C GLU A 233 1.54 27.63 1.76
N PHE A 234 0.77 26.55 1.57
CA PHE A 234 -0.29 26.13 2.48
C PHE A 234 0.21 25.17 3.56
N TRP A 235 1.09 24.22 3.22
CA TRP A 235 1.68 23.28 4.16
C TRP A 235 2.90 23.84 4.88
N THR A 236 2.67 24.87 5.70
CA THR A 236 3.69 25.49 6.54
C THR A 236 4.24 24.54 7.60
N ASP A 237 5.45 24.80 8.10
CA ASP A 237 6.08 23.98 9.14
C ASP A 237 5.19 23.75 10.36
N GLU A 238 4.49 24.79 10.82
CA GLU A 238 3.56 24.73 11.95
C GLU A 238 2.38 23.78 11.69
N ARG A 239 1.80 23.80 10.49
CA ARG A 239 0.68 22.93 10.12
C ARG A 239 1.13 21.48 9.98
N GLN A 240 2.31 21.25 9.42
CA GLN A 240 2.89 19.92 9.32
C GLN A 240 3.12 19.32 10.72
N GLU A 241 3.74 20.10 11.62
CA GLU A 241 4.02 19.67 13.00
C GLU A 241 2.72 19.31 13.74
N ARG A 242 1.69 20.15 13.64
CA ARG A 242 0.40 19.91 14.28
C ARG A 242 -0.26 18.59 13.84
N VAL A 243 -0.15 18.22 12.56
CA VAL A 243 -0.64 16.92 12.06
C VAL A 243 0.22 15.77 12.59
N ILE A 244 1.55 15.90 12.53
CA ILE A 244 2.49 14.88 13.00
C ILE A 244 2.30 14.61 14.50
N GLU A 245 2.18 15.65 15.32
CA GLU A 245 1.91 15.53 16.76
C GLU A 245 0.62 14.76 17.04
N ALA A 246 -0.44 15.01 16.27
CA ALA A 246 -1.69 14.28 16.39
C ALA A 246 -1.53 12.80 16.04
N MET A 247 -0.81 12.49 14.95
CA MET A 247 -0.50 11.10 14.55
C MET A 247 0.34 10.37 15.59
N VAL A 248 1.36 11.04 16.17
CA VAL A 248 2.20 10.47 17.24
C VAL A 248 1.35 10.19 18.48
N ARG A 249 0.52 11.15 18.90
CA ARG A 249 -0.35 11.03 20.08
C ARG A 249 -1.28 9.83 19.97
N THR A 250 -1.80 9.55 18.79
CA THR A 250 -2.78 8.48 18.55
C THR A 250 -2.17 7.24 17.88
N ASN A 251 -0.83 7.17 17.83
CA ASN A 251 -0.04 6.05 17.31
C ASN A 251 -0.46 5.60 15.91
N LYS A 252 -0.66 6.56 15.00
CA LYS A 252 -1.02 6.31 13.60
C LYS A 252 0.19 6.10 12.72
N VAL A 253 -0.04 5.42 11.61
CA VAL A 253 0.93 5.18 10.53
C VAL A 253 0.67 6.16 9.40
N LEU A 254 1.73 6.63 8.74
CA LEU A 254 1.64 7.59 7.63
C LEU A 254 1.80 6.90 6.28
N GLU A 255 0.85 7.10 5.38
CA GLU A 255 1.03 6.71 3.98
C GLU A 255 1.98 7.67 3.25
N ILE A 256 2.81 7.13 2.35
CA ILE A 256 3.39 7.89 1.25
C ILE A 256 2.62 7.49 0.00
N ASN A 257 1.81 8.42 -0.51
CA ASN A 257 0.86 8.18 -1.58
C ASN A 257 1.49 8.45 -2.94
N HIS A 258 1.57 7.41 -3.77
CA HIS A 258 2.19 7.48 -5.09
C HIS A 258 1.38 8.31 -6.08
N ARG A 259 0.06 8.13 -6.11
CA ARG A 259 -0.81 8.78 -7.10
C ARG A 259 -0.80 10.29 -6.98
N TYR A 260 -0.93 10.80 -5.77
CA TYR A 260 -0.97 12.24 -5.52
C TYR A 260 0.41 12.84 -5.25
N LYS A 261 1.44 12.01 -5.06
CA LYS A 261 2.80 12.42 -4.71
C LYS A 261 2.85 13.25 -3.43
N ILE A 262 2.19 12.74 -2.39
CA ILE A 262 2.07 13.36 -1.07
C ILE A 262 2.40 12.34 0.03
N PRO A 263 2.87 12.80 1.20
CA PRO A 263 3.20 14.18 1.53
C PRO A 263 4.58 14.55 0.97
N ASN A 264 4.91 15.84 0.93
CA ASN A 264 6.23 16.28 0.44
C ASN A 264 7.39 15.76 1.31
N LYS A 265 8.61 15.90 0.79
CA LYS A 265 9.84 15.47 1.46
C LYS A 265 10.00 16.04 2.88
N SER A 266 9.69 17.33 3.07
CA SER A 266 9.82 18.01 4.37
C SER A 266 8.95 17.33 5.43
N PHE A 267 7.68 17.05 5.09
CA PHE A 267 6.76 16.35 5.98
C PHE A 267 7.25 14.94 6.31
N ILE A 268 7.70 14.17 5.31
CA ILE A 268 8.20 12.80 5.50
C ILE A 268 9.41 12.78 6.45
N GLN A 269 10.34 13.73 6.28
CA GLN A 269 11.52 13.84 7.14
C GLN A 269 11.15 14.17 8.59
N LYS A 270 10.19 15.08 8.81
CA LYS A 270 9.69 15.41 10.16
C LYS A 270 8.93 14.24 10.79
N ALA A 271 8.04 13.60 10.04
CA ALA A 271 7.31 12.41 10.47
C ALA A 271 8.26 11.29 10.90
N LYS A 272 9.33 11.06 10.12
CA LYS A 272 10.38 10.10 10.45
C LYS A 272 11.12 10.50 11.73
N ALA A 273 11.52 11.77 11.85
CA ALA A 273 12.20 12.26 13.05
C ALA A 273 11.34 12.12 14.31
N ALA A 274 10.01 12.25 14.17
CA ALA A 274 9.04 12.01 15.23
C ALA A 274 8.78 10.52 15.54
N GLY A 275 9.39 9.60 14.76
CA GLY A 275 9.31 8.15 14.99
C GLY A 275 8.10 7.46 14.37
N LEU A 276 7.36 8.13 13.47
CA LEU A 276 6.23 7.52 12.76
C LEU A 276 6.69 6.36 11.86
N LYS A 277 5.78 5.40 11.68
CA LYS A 277 5.93 4.33 10.69
C LYS A 277 5.27 4.70 9.37
N PHE A 278 5.69 4.04 8.30
CA PHE A 278 5.26 4.36 6.95
C PHE A 278 4.57 3.18 6.25
N THR A 279 3.61 3.49 5.39
CA THR A 279 3.11 2.62 4.33
C THR A 279 3.37 3.27 2.97
N PHE A 280 3.44 2.46 1.91
CA PHE A 280 3.42 2.95 0.54
C PHE A 280 2.07 2.59 -0.09
N GLY A 281 1.43 3.52 -0.78
CA GLY A 281 0.11 3.29 -1.34
C GLY A 281 -0.02 3.86 -2.74
N THR A 282 -0.54 3.09 -3.70
CA THR A 282 -0.87 3.66 -5.02
C THR A 282 -2.20 4.36 -5.06
N ASN A 283 -3.17 4.00 -4.21
CA ASN A 283 -4.53 4.51 -4.29
C ASN A 283 -5.04 4.51 -5.75
N ASN A 284 -4.86 3.36 -6.40
CA ASN A 284 -5.09 3.19 -7.82
C ASN A 284 -6.51 3.63 -8.19
N SER A 285 -6.69 4.10 -9.43
CA SER A 285 -8.02 4.40 -9.99
C SER A 285 -8.49 3.32 -10.97
N ASN A 286 -7.55 2.60 -11.56
CA ASN A 286 -7.73 1.55 -12.56
C ASN A 286 -6.56 0.55 -12.41
N SER A 287 -6.29 -0.26 -13.43
CA SER A 287 -5.22 -1.25 -13.43
C SER A 287 -3.82 -0.72 -13.81
N ASP A 288 -3.70 0.54 -14.23
CA ASP A 288 -2.44 1.21 -14.59
C ASP A 288 -2.04 2.23 -13.52
N PHE A 289 -1.35 1.75 -12.49
CA PHE A 289 -1.01 2.53 -11.29
C PHE A 289 0.49 2.49 -10.93
N GLY A 290 1.34 2.08 -11.88
CA GLY A 290 2.79 2.11 -11.74
C GLY A 290 3.34 1.10 -10.73
N LYS A 291 4.55 1.39 -10.21
CA LYS A 291 5.32 0.54 -9.29
C LYS A 291 5.82 1.31 -8.07
N LEU A 292 5.01 2.21 -7.53
CA LEU A 292 5.33 3.00 -6.33
C LEU A 292 6.53 3.95 -6.52
N GLU A 293 6.76 4.48 -7.73
CA GLU A 293 7.97 5.24 -8.09
C GLU A 293 8.22 6.41 -7.13
N TYR A 294 7.20 7.22 -6.86
CA TYR A 294 7.27 8.31 -5.89
C TYR A 294 7.60 7.83 -4.46
N CYS A 295 7.00 6.73 -4.00
CA CYS A 295 7.30 6.18 -2.68
C CYS A 295 8.76 5.73 -2.58
N ILE A 296 9.27 5.10 -3.65
CA ILE A 296 10.67 4.65 -3.75
C ILE A 296 11.63 5.83 -3.80
N GLU A 297 11.27 6.90 -4.50
CA GLU A 297 12.01 8.16 -4.51
C GLU A 297 12.10 8.75 -3.09
N MET A 298 10.96 8.94 -2.44
CA MET A 298 10.91 9.51 -1.08
C MET A 298 11.58 8.63 -0.03
N MET A 299 11.48 7.30 -0.17
CA MET A 299 12.23 6.36 0.67
C MET A 299 13.73 6.61 0.58
N LYS A 300 14.30 6.75 -0.63
CA LYS A 300 15.72 7.02 -0.82
C LYS A 300 16.10 8.39 -0.27
N GLU A 301 15.31 9.42 -0.61
CA GLU A 301 15.61 10.81 -0.24
C GLU A 301 15.47 11.10 1.25
N CYS A 302 14.57 10.40 1.94
CA CYS A 302 14.35 10.51 3.38
C CYS A 302 15.10 9.42 4.17
N GLY A 303 15.76 8.50 3.47
CA GLY A 303 16.50 7.37 4.05
C GLY A 303 15.61 6.40 4.83
N ILE A 304 14.36 6.19 4.41
CA ILE A 304 13.42 5.27 5.07
C ILE A 304 13.97 3.84 4.99
N THR A 305 13.99 3.16 6.12
CA THR A 305 14.50 1.81 6.31
C THR A 305 13.37 0.81 6.47
N ALA A 306 13.68 -0.48 6.29
CA ALA A 306 12.70 -1.56 6.46
C ALA A 306 12.07 -1.60 7.87
N GLN A 307 12.81 -1.15 8.90
CA GLN A 307 12.33 -1.09 10.28
C GLN A 307 11.30 0.02 10.50
N GLU A 308 11.27 1.03 9.63
CA GLU A 308 10.34 2.16 9.68
C GLU A 308 9.06 1.89 8.89
N MET A 309 9.00 0.79 8.14
CA MET A 309 7.77 0.35 7.49
C MET A 309 6.82 -0.31 8.48
N TYR A 310 5.53 -0.06 8.30
CA TYR A 310 4.47 -0.72 9.05
C TYR A 310 4.43 -2.22 8.74
N LYS A 311 3.97 -3.01 9.71
CA LYS A 311 3.80 -4.45 9.57
C LYS A 311 2.35 -4.78 9.91
N PRO A 312 1.53 -5.16 8.91
CA PRO A 312 0.15 -5.56 9.15
C PRO A 312 0.06 -6.75 10.12
N ASN A 313 -1.05 -6.85 10.84
CA ASN A 313 -1.33 -8.02 11.65
C ASN A 313 -1.67 -9.18 10.71
N LEU A 314 -0.81 -10.20 10.61
CA LEU A 314 -1.03 -11.38 9.76
C LEU A 314 -1.67 -12.54 10.54
#